data_AF-X1NNT3-F1
#
_entry.id   AF-X1NNT3-F1
#
_cell.length_a   1.000
_cell.length_b   1.000
_cell.length_c   1.000
_cell.angle_alpha   90.00
_cell.angle_beta   90.00
_cell.angle_gamma   90.00
#
_symmetry.space_group_name_H-M   'P 1'
#
loop_
_entity.id
_entity.type
_entity.pdbx_description
1 polymer ?
#
loop_
_entity_poly.entity_id
_entity_poly.type
_entity_poly.pdbx_seq_one_letter_code
_entity_poly.pdbx_strand_id
1 'polypeptide(L)'
;MNRILVTGGAGFLGSHLCESLLEKGKDVICVDNFFSGSKDNIRHLFSHPYFELIRHDIIHPLFVEVDKIYHLACPASPYHYQYNAIKT
;
A
#
# COMPACT_ATOMS: atom_id res chain seq x y z
N MET A 1 -16.70 2.32 -11.48
CA MET A 1 -15.61 2.76 -10.59
C MET A 1 -14.76 1.53 -10.33
N ASN A 2 -13.44 1.59 -10.48
CA ASN A 2 -12.59 0.42 -10.25
C ASN A 2 -11.90 0.59 -8.91
N ARG A 3 -12.09 -0.35 -8.00
CA ARG A 3 -11.49 -0.41 -6.67
C ARG A 3 -10.19 -1.21 -6.73
N ILE A 4 -9.09 -0.61 -6.28
CA ILE A 4 -7.73 -1.13 -6.47
C ILE A 4 -7.04 -1.25 -5.12
N LEU A 5 -6.51 -2.44 -4.84
CA LEU A 5 -5.66 -2.70 -3.68
C LEU A 5 -4.18 -2.45 -4.05
N VAL A 6 -3.48 -1.68 -3.22
CA VAL A 6 -2.02 -1.51 -3.30
C VAL A 6 -1.41 -1.92 -1.96
N THR A 7 -0.76 -3.08 -1.91
CA THR A 7 0.00 -3.49 -0.72
C THR A 7 1.40 -2.88 -0.75
N GLY A 8 1.97 -2.49 0.38
CA GLY A 8 3.21 -1.71 0.39
C GLY A 8 2.99 -0.28 -0.10
N GLY A 9 1.73 0.21 -0.02
CA GLY A 9 1.31 1.49 -0.56
C GLY A 9 1.92 2.71 0.15
N ALA A 10 2.53 2.52 1.32
CA ALA A 10 3.27 3.57 2.02
C ALA A 10 4.80 3.49 1.78
N GLY A 11 5.26 2.57 0.93
CA GLY A 11 6.63 2.54 0.40
C GLY A 11 6.84 3.55 -0.74
N PHE A 12 8.08 3.66 -1.24
CA PHE A 12 8.46 4.63 -2.28
C PHE A 12 7.62 4.52 -3.56
N LEU A 13 7.62 3.35 -4.21
CA LEU A 13 6.80 3.16 -5.42
C LEU A 13 5.30 3.11 -5.11
N GLY A 14 4.94 2.53 -3.97
CA GLY A 14 3.55 2.36 -3.55
C GLY A 14 2.80 3.69 -3.41
N SER A 15 3.43 4.70 -2.79
CA SER A 15 2.78 5.99 -2.56
C SER A 15 2.54 6.75 -3.87
N HIS A 16 3.52 6.77 -4.77
CA HIS A 16 3.38 7.38 -6.09
C HIS A 16 2.34 6.65 -6.96
N LEU A 17 2.26 5.32 -6.85
CA LEU A 17 1.22 4.56 -7.53
C LEU A 17 -0.17 4.91 -6.98
N CYS A 18 -0.33 5.02 -5.66
CA CYS A 18 -1.59 5.43 -5.05
C CYS A 18 -2.03 6.81 -5.57
N GLU A 19 -1.14 7.79 -5.54
CA GLU A 19 -1.37 9.14 -6.08
C GLU A 19 -1.83 9.10 -7.54
N SER A 20 -1.06 8.43 -8.42
CA SER A 20 -1.40 8.33 -9.85
C SER A 20 -2.74 7.62 -10.12
N LEU A 21 -3.12 6.64 -9.31
CA LEU A 21 -4.41 5.95 -9.43
C LEU A 21 -5.57 6.86 -9.00
N LEU A 22 -5.40 7.63 -7.93
CA LEU A 22 -6.40 8.61 -7.48
C LEU A 22 -6.61 9.71 -8.52
N GLU A 23 -5.53 10.23 -9.12
CA GLU A 23 -5.60 11.20 -10.23
C GLU A 23 -6.40 10.68 -11.43
N LYS A 24 -6.39 9.35 -11.64
CA LYS A 24 -7.18 8.66 -12.69
C LYS A 24 -8.61 8.32 -12.25
N GLY A 25 -9.06 8.86 -11.12
CA GLY A 25 -10.41 8.67 -10.57
C GLY A 25 -10.68 7.24 -10.10
N LYS A 26 -9.66 6.52 -9.62
CA LYS A 26 -9.79 5.18 -9.04
C LYS A 26 -10.07 5.26 -7.54
N ASP A 27 -10.76 4.23 -7.03
CA ASP A 27 -10.91 4.00 -5.59
C ASP A 27 -9.73 3.15 -5.13
N VAL A 28 -8.93 3.65 -4.18
CA VAL A 28 -7.63 3.08 -3.81
C VAL A 28 -7.64 2.68 -2.34
N ILE A 29 -7.39 1.40 -2.10
CA ILE A 29 -7.11 0.84 -0.79
C ILE A 29 -5.60 0.63 -0.68
N CYS A 30 -4.95 1.43 0.16
CA CYS A 30 -3.55 1.26 0.54
C CYS A 30 -3.46 0.31 1.75
N VAL A 31 -2.68 -0.76 1.62
CA VAL A 31 -2.35 -1.68 2.72
C VAL A 31 -0.86 -1.59 3.02
N ASP A 32 -0.51 -1.32 4.27
CA ASP A 32 0.89 -1.25 4.71
C ASP A 32 1.00 -1.46 6.23
N ASN A 33 2.03 -2.19 6.69
CA ASN A 33 2.30 -2.37 8.12
C ASN A 33 3.30 -1.33 8.68
N PHE A 34 3.91 -0.52 7.82
CA PHE A 34 4.98 0.45 8.06
C PHE A 34 6.31 -0.16 8.54
N PHE A 35 6.65 -1.37 8.08
CA PHE A 35 7.92 -2.02 8.41
C PHE A 35 9.11 -1.30 7.75
N SER A 36 9.02 -1.03 6.44
CA SER A 36 9.97 -0.18 5.71
C SER A 36 9.34 1.07 5.08
N GLY A 37 8.01 1.15 5.04
CA GLY A 37 7.27 2.32 4.56
C GLY A 37 7.10 3.39 5.64
N SER A 38 6.61 4.57 5.25
CA SER A 38 6.32 5.68 6.17
C SER A 38 4.93 6.26 5.90
N LYS A 39 4.19 6.59 6.97
CA LYS A 39 2.92 7.31 6.87
C LYS A 39 3.06 8.66 6.16
N ASP A 40 4.21 9.32 6.27
CA ASP A 40 4.43 10.62 5.65
C ASP A 40 4.33 10.55 4.12
N ASN A 41 4.67 9.40 3.53
CA ASN A 41 4.58 9.17 2.08
C ASN A 41 3.15 9.24 1.54
N ILE A 42 2.13 9.02 2.38
CA ILE A 42 0.72 8.97 1.97
C ILE A 42 -0.16 9.97 2.72
N ARG A 43 0.41 10.77 3.64
CA ARG A 43 -0.34 11.69 4.50
C ARG A 43 -1.15 12.73 3.71
N HIS A 44 -0.63 13.13 2.55
CA HIS A 44 -1.29 14.08 1.65
C HIS A 44 -2.52 13.48 0.93
N LEU A 45 -2.64 12.15 0.89
CA LEU A 45 -3.75 11.43 0.26
C LEU A 45 -4.97 11.25 1.20
N PHE A 46 -4.80 11.46 2.51
CA PHE A 46 -5.86 11.20 3.50
C PHE A 46 -7.11 12.08 3.36
N SER A 47 -6.99 13.24 2.73
CA SER A 47 -8.14 14.12 2.45
C SER A 47 -8.90 13.71 1.19
N HIS A 48 -8.37 12.77 0.40
CA HIS A 48 -9.00 12.35 -0.85
C HIS A 48 -10.16 11.38 -0.56
N PRO A 49 -11.39 11.64 -1.06
CA PRO A 49 -12.58 10.85 -0.70
C PRO A 49 -12.55 9.40 -1.20
N TYR A 50 -11.66 9.09 -2.15
CA TYR A 50 -11.49 7.75 -2.72
C TYR A 50 -10.19 7.06 -2.27
N PHE A 51 -9.59 7.51 -1.16
CA PHE A 51 -8.40 6.89 -0.59
C PHE A 51 -8.70 6.29 0.79
N GLU A 52 -8.37 5.02 0.96
CA GLU A 52 -8.49 4.31 2.22
C GLU A 52 -7.12 3.72 2.62
N LEU A 53 -6.77 3.83 3.90
CA LEU A 53 -5.57 3.20 4.47
C LEU A 53 -6.00 2.09 5.44
N ILE A 54 -5.54 0.88 5.18
CA ILE A 54 -5.64 -0.26 6.09
C ILE A 54 -4.24 -0.57 6.61
N ARG A 55 -4.01 -0.34 7.90
CA ARG A 55 -2.77 -0.76 8.54
C ARG A 55 -2.81 -2.27 8.81
N HIS A 56 -2.13 -3.05 7.98
CA HIS A 56 -2.19 -4.52 8.03
C HIS A 56 -0.91 -5.14 7.47
N ASP A 57 -0.52 -6.28 8.03
CA ASP A 57 0.60 -7.09 7.56
C ASP A 57 0.06 -8.23 6.68
N ILE A 58 0.50 -8.29 5.43
CA ILE A 58 -0.07 -9.19 4.42
C ILE A 58 0.21 -10.67 4.68
N ILE A 59 1.05 -11.00 5.66
CA ILE A 59 1.24 -12.39 6.12
C ILE A 59 -0.03 -12.93 6.79
N HIS A 60 -0.90 -12.04 7.26
CA HIS A 60 -2.19 -12.37 7.85
C HIS A 60 -3.29 -12.26 6.78
N PRO A 61 -4.30 -13.15 6.80
CA PRO A 61 -5.43 -13.07 5.88
C PRO A 61 -6.10 -11.69 5.90
N LEU A 62 -6.34 -11.14 4.71
CA LEU A 62 -7.09 -9.90 4.51
C LEU A 62 -8.24 -10.18 3.52
N PHE A 63 -9.46 -9.91 3.93
CA PHE A 63 -10.66 -10.12 3.12
C PHE A 63 -11.22 -8.77 2.69
N VAL A 64 -11.06 -8.43 1.41
CA VAL A 64 -11.54 -7.19 0.80
C VAL A 64 -12.03 -7.47 -0.62
N GLU A 65 -13.07 -6.75 -1.05
CA GLU A 65 -13.57 -6.81 -2.42
C GLU A 65 -12.89 -5.74 -3.28
N VAL A 66 -12.15 -6.18 -4.30
CA VAL A 66 -11.39 -5.30 -5.21
C VAL A 66 -11.38 -5.86 -6.62
N ASP A 67 -11.22 -4.98 -7.61
CA ASP A 67 -11.14 -5.39 -9.03
C ASP A 67 -9.71 -5.73 -9.45
N LYS A 68 -8.70 -5.11 -8.81
CA LYS A 68 -7.28 -5.24 -9.15
C LYS A 68 -6.40 -5.16 -7.91
N ILE A 69 -5.26 -5.84 -7.96
CA ILE A 69 -4.25 -5.85 -6.89
C ILE A 69 -2.89 -5.50 -7.48
N TYR A 70 -2.23 -4.51 -6.91
CA TYR A 70 -0.80 -4.25 -7.06
C TYR A 70 -0.09 -4.70 -5.77
N HIS A 71 0.66 -5.80 -5.85
CA HIS A 71 1.34 -6.39 -4.70
C HIS A 71 2.80 -5.92 -4.64
N LEU A 72 3.06 -4.84 -3.89
CA LEU A 72 4.40 -4.25 -3.70
C LEU A 72 4.94 -4.38 -2.26
N ALA A 73 4.23 -5.08 -1.38
CA ALA A 73 4.63 -5.31 0.00
C ALA A 73 5.79 -6.31 0.02
N CYS A 74 7.02 -5.81 0.18
CA CYS A 74 8.25 -6.60 0.22
C CYS A 74 9.36 -5.75 0.87
N PRO A 75 10.19 -6.32 1.78
CA PRO A 75 11.37 -5.62 2.26
C PRO A 75 12.42 -5.55 1.14
N ALA A 76 12.41 -4.45 0.39
CA ALA A 76 13.22 -4.31 -0.83
C ALA A 76 14.72 -4.11 -0.59
N SER A 77 15.13 -3.63 0.60
CA SER A 77 16.55 -3.46 0.90
C SER A 77 17.18 -4.79 1.33
N PRO A 78 18.42 -5.12 0.90
CA PRO A 78 19.09 -6.35 1.31
C PRO A 78 19.18 -6.50 2.83
N TYR A 79 19.38 -5.40 3.55
CA TYR A 79 19.42 -5.38 5.02
C TYR A 79 18.09 -5.82 5.65
N HIS A 80 16.96 -5.24 5.21
CA HIS A 80 15.64 -5.61 5.74
C HIS A 80 15.23 -7.03 5.32
N TYR A 81 15.55 -7.43 4.09
CA TYR A 81 15.29 -8.77 3.59
C TYR A 81 16.03 -9.85 4.39
N GLN A 82 17.31 -9.62 4.70
CA GLN A 82 18.12 -10.54 5.51
C GLN A 82 17.66 -10.60 6.98
N TYR A 83 17.14 -9.50 7.52
CA TYR A 83 16.61 -9.47 8.88
C TYR A 83 15.32 -10.29 9.00
N ASN A 84 14.37 -10.09 8.09
CA ASN A 84 13.13 -10.86 8.04
C ASN A 84 12.50 -10.79 6.64
N ALA A 85 12.65 -11.86 5.86
CA ALA A 85 12.20 -11.91 4.47
C ALA A 85 10.66 -11.97 4.30
N ILE A 86 9.92 -12.24 5.36
CA ILE A 86 8.46 -12.52 5.29
C ILE A 86 7.64 -11.32 5.79
N LYS A 87 8.16 -10.55 6.74
CA LYS A 87 7.44 -9.42 7.35
C LYS A 87 7.34 -8.21 6.41
N THR A 88 6.14 -7.66 6.25
CA THR A 88 5.82 -6.69 5.19
C THR A 88 4.63 -5.79 5.45
#